data_AF-A0A7S2SAV7-F1
#
_entry.id   AF-A0A7S2SAV7-F1
#
_cell.length_a   1.000
_cell.length_b   1.000
_cell.length_c   1.000
_cell.angle_alpha   90.00
_cell.angle_beta   90.00
_cell.angle_gamma   90.00
#
_symmetry.space_group_name_H-M   'P 1'
#
loop_
_entity.id
_entity.type
_entity.pdbx_description
1 polymer ?
#
loop_
_entity_poly.entity_id
_entity_poly.type
_entity_poly.pdbx_seq_one_letter_code
_entity_poly.pdbx_strand_id
1 'polypeptide(L)'
;VELADELAHHFGTLSNPPEMRLARRNKYNMGEAVRAGGVRAVEQSFALCMQDVDNFLTRWTPEPYKIIVKPNESAGSDDVFLCHSDEEVRAAFRKIQGTPNILGATNHGALIQEFLSGPEFVVDTISRNGEH
;
A
#
# COMPACT_ATOMS: atom_id res chain seq x y z
N VAL A 1 -13.70 -5.64 6.54
CA VAL A 1 -12.55 -6.39 7.11
C VAL A 1 -12.47 -6.09 8.60
N GLU A 2 -12.19 -4.85 8.99
CA GLU A 2 -11.98 -4.48 10.41
C GLU A 2 -13.15 -4.82 11.33
N LEU A 3 -14.37 -4.39 11.00
CA LEU A 3 -15.56 -4.72 11.80
C LEU A 3 -15.80 -6.23 11.91
N ALA A 4 -15.53 -6.99 10.84
CA ALA A 4 -15.71 -8.44 10.86
C ALA A 4 -14.69 -9.12 11.79
N ASP A 5 -13.44 -8.66 11.77
CA ASP A 5 -12.40 -9.15 12.67
C ASP A 5 -12.71 -8.78 14.14
N GLU A 6 -13.22 -7.57 14.39
CA GLU A 6 -13.62 -7.12 15.73
C GLU A 6 -14.78 -7.94 16.29
N LEU A 7 -15.81 -8.20 15.47
CA LEU A 7 -16.92 -9.06 15.87
C LEU A 7 -16.47 -10.50 16.11
N ALA A 8 -15.63 -11.05 15.24
CA ALA A 8 -15.14 -12.41 15.40
C ALA A 8 -14.27 -12.57 16.66
N HIS A 9 -13.42 -11.58 16.95
CA HIS A 9 -12.66 -11.53 18.19
C HIS A 9 -13.59 -11.44 19.42
N HIS A 10 -14.61 -10.58 19.36
CA HIS A 10 -15.59 -10.43 20.44
C HIS A 10 -16.37 -11.72 20.73
N PHE A 11 -16.75 -12.46 19.69
CA PHE A 11 -17.51 -13.71 19.81
C PHE A 11 -16.63 -14.97 19.91
N GLY A 12 -15.31 -14.84 19.89
CA GLY A 12 -14.38 -15.96 19.99
C GLY A 12 -14.44 -16.94 18.80
N THR A 13 -14.83 -16.45 17.62
CA THR A 13 -14.88 -17.28 16.41
C THR A 13 -13.53 -17.25 15.68
N LEU A 14 -13.30 -18.27 14.84
CA LEU A 14 -12.10 -18.32 14.00
C LEU A 14 -12.02 -17.08 13.12
N SER A 15 -10.90 -16.38 13.20
CA SER A 15 -10.66 -15.13 12.48
C SER A 15 -9.18 -14.95 12.19
N ASN A 16 -8.88 -14.00 11.31
CA ASN A 16 -7.51 -13.57 11.12
C ASN A 16 -7.00 -12.88 12.39
N PRO A 17 -5.72 -13.05 12.76
CA PRO A 17 -5.15 -12.38 13.92
C PRO A 17 -5.38 -10.86 13.85
N PRO A 18 -5.87 -10.23 14.94
CA PRO A 18 -6.18 -8.81 14.96
C PRO A 18 -4.92 -7.94 14.86
N GLU A 19 -3.76 -8.44 15.27
CA GLU A 19 -2.48 -7.72 15.26
C GLU A 19 -2.08 -7.29 13.84
N MET A 20 -2.46 -8.10 12.83
CA MET A 20 -2.12 -7.87 11.42
C MET A 20 -3.27 -7.20 10.63
N ARG A 21 -4.31 -6.72 11.29
CA ARG A 21 -5.51 -6.16 10.62
C ARG A 21 -5.19 -5.01 9.67
N LEU A 22 -4.31 -4.10 10.10
CA LEU A 22 -3.91 -2.95 9.30
C LEU A 22 -3.17 -3.38 8.03
N ALA A 23 -2.33 -4.40 8.11
CA ALA A 23 -1.56 -4.91 6.98
C ALA A 23 -2.44 -5.57 5.89
N ARG A 24 -3.71 -5.90 6.19
CA ARG A 24 -4.66 -6.44 5.19
C ARG A 24 -5.36 -5.35 4.36
N ARG A 25 -5.31 -4.08 4.80
CA ARG A 25 -6.06 -2.98 4.16
C ARG A 25 -5.21 -1.78 3.78
N ASN A 26 -4.18 -1.50 4.56
CA ASN A 26 -3.26 -0.40 4.38
C ASN A 26 -2.00 -0.89 3.65
N LYS A 27 -1.78 -0.38 2.44
CA LYS A 27 -0.71 -0.87 1.54
C LYS A 27 0.69 -0.64 2.10
N TYR A 28 0.92 0.43 2.85
CA TYR A 28 2.19 0.65 3.55
C TYR A 28 2.44 -0.48 4.56
N ASN A 29 1.50 -0.71 5.48
CA ASN A 29 1.61 -1.76 6.50
C ASN A 29 1.70 -3.16 5.87
N MET A 30 1.02 -3.38 4.74
CA MET A 30 1.13 -4.62 3.97
C MET A 30 2.57 -4.87 3.51
N GLY A 31 3.20 -3.87 2.88
CA GLY A 31 4.59 -4.01 2.42
C GLY A 31 5.58 -4.15 3.57
N GLU A 32 5.37 -3.46 4.70
CA GLU A 32 6.23 -3.61 5.87
C GLU A 32 6.08 -4.99 6.54
N ALA A 33 4.88 -5.57 6.54
CA ALA A 33 4.68 -6.95 6.98
C ALA A 33 5.41 -7.96 6.10
N VAL A 34 5.40 -7.77 4.77
CA VAL A 34 6.17 -8.60 3.83
C VAL A 34 7.66 -8.49 4.11
N ARG A 35 8.16 -7.27 4.33
CA ARG A 35 9.57 -7.00 4.67
C ARG A 35 9.97 -7.68 5.97
N ALA A 36 9.16 -7.57 7.01
CA ALA A 36 9.38 -8.21 8.31
C ALA A 36 9.34 -9.75 8.22
N GLY A 37 8.56 -10.31 7.29
CA GLY A 37 8.52 -11.73 7.00
C GLY A 37 9.74 -12.29 6.23
N GLY A 38 10.72 -11.44 5.89
CA GLY A 38 11.93 -11.86 5.17
C GLY A 38 11.71 -12.11 3.67
N VAL A 39 10.55 -11.74 3.14
CA VAL A 39 10.26 -11.78 1.71
C VAL A 39 10.71 -10.46 1.08
N ARG A 40 11.18 -10.51 -0.17
CA ARG A 40 11.59 -9.31 -0.92
C ARG A 40 10.40 -8.34 -1.04
N ALA A 41 10.46 -7.23 -0.31
CA ALA A 41 9.47 -6.17 -0.33
C ALA A 41 9.93 -5.00 -1.20
N VAL A 42 8.97 -4.34 -1.85
CA VAL A 42 9.22 -3.13 -2.65
C VAL A 42 9.73 -1.99 -1.79
N GLU A 43 10.66 -1.19 -2.32
CA GLU A 43 10.97 0.09 -1.69
C GLU A 43 9.73 1.00 -1.70
N GLN A 44 9.43 1.58 -0.54
CA GLN A 44 8.19 2.35 -0.35
C GLN A 44 8.30 3.45 0.70
N SER A 45 7.46 4.47 0.57
CA SER A 45 7.19 5.48 1.61
C SER A 45 5.73 5.90 1.57
N PHE A 46 5.13 6.10 2.74
CA PHE A 46 3.84 6.76 2.84
C PHE A 46 4.05 8.26 3.06
N ALA A 47 3.75 9.05 2.03
CA ALA A 47 3.89 10.49 2.05
C ALA A 47 2.62 11.15 2.59
N LEU A 48 2.77 11.99 3.62
CA LEU A 48 1.70 12.83 4.18
C LEU A 48 1.84 14.28 3.72
N CYS A 49 2.99 14.67 3.20
CA CYS A 49 3.24 15.99 2.66
C CYS A 49 4.27 15.96 1.52
N MET A 50 4.44 17.09 0.83
CA MET A 50 5.42 17.19 -0.26
C MET A 50 6.86 16.92 0.20
N GLN A 51 7.21 17.27 1.44
CA GLN A 51 8.54 16.99 1.97
C GLN A 51 8.82 15.48 2.05
N ASP A 52 7.82 14.65 2.33
CA ASP A 52 7.98 13.19 2.34
C ASP A 52 8.22 12.65 0.93
N VAL A 53 7.58 13.27 -0.08
CA VAL A 53 7.81 12.97 -1.50
C VAL A 53 9.26 13.27 -1.86
N ASP A 54 9.73 14.49 -1.57
CA ASP A 54 11.10 14.91 -1.89
C ASP A 54 12.15 14.08 -1.14
N ASN A 55 11.89 13.71 0.11
CA ASN A 55 12.73 12.81 0.89
C ASN A 55 12.84 11.43 0.23
N PHE A 56 11.73 10.89 -0.29
CA PHE A 56 11.73 9.63 -1.03
C PHE A 56 12.54 9.72 -2.32
N LEU A 57 12.32 10.78 -3.11
CA LEU A 57 13.01 10.98 -4.39
C LEU A 57 14.51 11.18 -4.22
N THR A 58 14.94 11.81 -3.13
CA THR A 58 16.36 11.98 -2.79
C THR A 58 17.05 10.67 -2.46
N ARG A 59 16.35 9.73 -1.79
CA ARG A 59 16.93 8.43 -1.40
C ARG A 59 16.76 7.34 -2.45
N TRP A 60 15.83 7.51 -3.40
CA TRP A 60 15.46 6.47 -4.36
C TRP A 60 15.15 7.08 -5.73
N THR A 61 16.08 6.92 -6.66
CA THR A 61 15.95 7.35 -8.06
C THR A 61 16.30 6.17 -8.97
N PRO A 62 15.30 5.41 -9.45
CA PRO A 62 15.56 4.21 -10.26
C PRO A 62 15.95 4.57 -11.69
N GLU A 63 16.69 3.68 -12.35
CA GLU A 63 16.99 3.73 -13.79
C GLU A 63 16.56 2.39 -14.43
N PRO A 64 15.60 2.37 -15.37
CA PRO A 64 14.83 3.50 -15.88
C PRO A 64 13.92 4.12 -14.84
N TYR A 65 13.64 5.42 -14.97
CA TYR A 65 12.79 6.15 -14.04
C TYR A 65 11.35 5.62 -14.10
N LYS A 66 10.99 4.81 -13.09
CA LYS A 66 9.64 4.27 -12.90
C LYS A 66 9.32 4.20 -11.42
N ILE A 67 8.37 5.03 -11.00
CA ILE A 67 7.86 5.08 -9.62
C ILE A 67 6.33 4.98 -9.68
N ILE A 68 5.76 4.20 -8.77
CA ILE A 68 4.32 4.12 -8.59
C ILE A 68 3.87 5.08 -7.49
N VAL A 69 2.84 5.87 -7.76
CA VAL A 69 2.14 6.67 -6.76
C VAL A 69 0.68 6.23 -6.71
N LYS A 70 0.16 5.90 -5.52
CA LYS A 70 -1.22 5.41 -5.37
C LYS A 70 -1.82 5.70 -3.99
N PRO A 71 -3.16 5.72 -3.85
CA PRO A 71 -3.83 5.75 -2.55
C PRO A 71 -3.43 4.58 -1.65
N ASN A 72 -3.15 4.89 -0.38
CA ASN A 72 -2.76 3.87 0.59
C ASN A 72 -3.91 2.89 0.88
N GLU A 73 -5.13 3.40 1.00
CA GLU A 73 -6.31 2.65 1.48
C GLU A 73 -7.48 2.68 0.49
N SER A 74 -7.20 2.46 -0.80
CA SER A 74 -8.21 2.27 -1.87
C SER A 74 -8.15 0.86 -2.50
N ALA A 75 -9.01 0.59 -3.48
CA ALA A 75 -9.13 -0.67 -4.22
C ALA A 75 -9.40 -0.43 -5.73
N GLY A 76 -9.38 -1.49 -6.54
CA GLY A 76 -9.83 -1.42 -7.95
C GLY A 76 -8.97 -0.56 -8.88
N SER A 77 -7.67 -0.43 -8.59
CA SER A 77 -6.74 0.43 -9.35
C SER A 77 -7.11 1.92 -9.38
N ASP A 78 -7.88 2.36 -8.39
CA ASP A 78 -8.26 3.75 -8.16
C ASP A 78 -7.01 4.63 -7.93
N ASP A 79 -6.89 5.68 -8.76
CA ASP A 79 -5.81 6.68 -8.74
C ASP A 79 -4.38 6.09 -8.65
N VAL A 80 -4.09 5.04 -9.42
CA VAL A 80 -2.73 4.50 -9.57
C VAL A 80 -1.99 5.19 -10.73
N PHE A 81 -0.84 5.79 -10.44
CA PHE A 81 0.01 6.47 -11.43
C PHE A 81 1.35 5.76 -11.58
N LEU A 82 1.77 5.52 -12.82
CA LEU A 82 3.14 5.19 -13.17
C LEU A 82 3.84 6.46 -13.63
N CYS A 83 4.79 6.93 -12.83
CA CYS A 83 5.52 8.17 -13.01
C CYS A 83 6.91 7.90 -13.62
N HIS A 84 7.29 8.74 -14.58
CA HIS A 84 8.54 8.70 -15.33
C HIS A 84 9.47 9.90 -15.04
N SER A 85 9.06 10.80 -14.12
CA SER A 85 9.91 11.86 -13.60
C SER A 85 9.50 12.28 -12.18
N ASP A 86 10.37 13.02 -11.50
CA ASP A 86 10.08 13.58 -10.19
C ASP A 86 8.85 14.52 -10.23
N GLU A 87 8.69 15.30 -11.31
CA GLU A 87 7.54 16.17 -11.52
C GLU A 87 6.24 15.37 -11.60
N GLU A 88 6.25 14.24 -12.29
CA GLU A 88 5.09 13.34 -12.36
C GLU A 88 4.75 12.74 -11.00
N VAL A 89 5.75 12.36 -10.20
CA VAL A 89 5.54 11.86 -8.83
C VAL A 89 4.88 12.95 -7.97
N ARG A 90 5.39 14.18 -8.00
CA ARG A 90 4.81 15.31 -7.26
C ARG A 90 3.40 15.65 -7.73
N ALA A 91 3.13 15.58 -9.03
CA ALA A 91 1.80 15.83 -9.59
C ALA A 91 0.79 14.74 -9.16
N ALA A 92 1.18 13.47 -9.22
CA ALA A 92 0.36 12.35 -8.77
C ALA A 92 0.02 12.45 -7.27
N PHE A 93 1.01 12.81 -6.44
CA PHE A 93 0.79 13.05 -5.02
C PHE A 93 -0.27 14.13 -4.77
N ARG A 94 -0.17 15.29 -5.44
CA ARG A 94 -1.18 16.37 -5.30
C ARG A 94 -2.57 15.95 -5.76
N LYS A 95 -2.65 15.06 -6.75
CA LYS A 95 -3.94 14.54 -7.25
C LYS A 95 -4.59 13.59 -6.25
N ILE A 96 -3.80 12.82 -5.49
CA ILE A 96 -4.31 11.86 -4.51
C ILE A 96 -4.61 12.52 -3.17
N GLN A 97 -3.74 13.41 -2.69
CA GLN A 97 -3.88 13.96 -1.34
C GLN A 97 -5.15 14.80 -1.21
N GLY A 98 -5.97 14.47 -0.20
CA GLY A 98 -7.21 15.18 0.13
C GLY A 98 -8.41 14.80 -0.74
N THR A 99 -8.27 13.87 -1.69
CA THR A 99 -9.39 13.41 -2.51
C THR A 99 -10.14 12.24 -1.86
N PRO A 100 -11.47 12.11 -2.09
CA PRO A 100 -12.19 10.90 -1.73
C PRO A 100 -11.74 9.75 -2.65
N ASN A 101 -11.58 8.56 -2.07
CA ASN A 101 -11.30 7.33 -2.81
C ASN A 101 -12.60 6.56 -3.13
N ILE A 102 -12.48 5.50 -3.93
CA ILE A 102 -13.63 4.67 -4.32
C ILE A 102 -14.38 4.00 -3.15
N LEU A 103 -13.75 3.89 -1.98
CA LEU A 103 -14.36 3.36 -0.75
C LEU A 103 -15.06 4.45 0.09
N GLY A 104 -15.09 5.70 -0.41
CA GLY A 104 -15.71 6.84 0.26
C GLY A 104 -14.86 7.48 1.36
N ALA A 105 -13.62 7.02 1.57
CA ALA A 105 -12.70 7.59 2.55
C ALA A 105 -11.82 8.67 1.90
N THR A 106 -11.35 9.64 2.70
CA THR A 106 -10.41 10.66 2.22
C THR A 106 -8.98 10.12 2.24
N ASN A 107 -8.26 10.32 1.14
CA ASN A 107 -6.85 10.02 1.04
C ASN A 107 -6.03 11.07 1.83
N HIS A 108 -5.60 10.73 3.04
CA HIS A 108 -4.76 11.63 3.86
C HIS A 108 -3.32 11.79 3.34
N GLY A 109 -2.90 10.89 2.45
CA GLY A 109 -1.58 10.87 1.83
C GLY A 109 -1.56 9.90 0.66
N ALA A 110 -0.39 9.72 0.07
CA ALA A 110 -0.17 8.76 -1.01
C ALA A 110 1.01 7.85 -0.72
N LEU A 111 0.92 6.62 -1.19
CA LEU A 111 2.01 5.67 -1.14
C LEU A 111 2.87 5.85 -2.41
N ILE A 112 4.16 6.01 -2.21
CA ILE A 112 5.18 6.08 -3.27
C ILE A 112 5.97 4.77 -3.21
N GLN A 113 6.09 4.07 -4.33
CA GLN A 113 6.72 2.75 -4.39
C GLN A 113 7.61 2.57 -5.62
N GLU A 114 8.62 1.70 -5.47
CA GLU A 114 9.34 1.06 -6.57
C GLU A 114 8.36 0.41 -7.57
N PHE A 115 8.64 0.56 -8.86
CA PHE A 115 7.95 -0.19 -9.90
C PHE A 115 8.51 -1.61 -10.03
N LEU A 116 7.67 -2.62 -9.83
CA LEU A 116 8.04 -4.01 -10.10
C LEU A 116 7.82 -4.35 -11.57
N SER A 117 8.89 -4.78 -12.24
CA SER A 117 8.85 -5.27 -13.62
C SER A 117 8.98 -6.78 -13.67
N GLY A 118 8.09 -7.44 -14.41
CA GLY A 118 8.12 -8.88 -14.61
C GLY A 118 6.72 -9.47 -14.81
N PRO A 119 6.63 -10.81 -14.94
CA PRO A 119 5.35 -11.48 -14.94
C PRO A 119 4.66 -11.33 -13.58
N GLU A 120 3.35 -11.11 -13.62
CA GLU A 120 2.49 -11.05 -12.44
C GLU A 120 1.69 -12.35 -12.31
N PHE A 121 1.60 -12.86 -11.10
CA PHE A 121 0.81 -14.05 -10.77
C PHE A 121 -0.10 -13.74 -9.59
N VAL A 122 -1.33 -14.26 -9.65
CA VAL A 122 -2.29 -14.23 -8.55
C VAL A 122 -2.49 -15.66 -8.09
N VAL A 123 -2.35 -15.90 -6.78
CA VAL A 123 -2.51 -17.22 -6.16
C VAL A 123 -3.56 -17.12 -5.06
N ASP A 124 -4.65 -17.86 -5.19
CA ASP A 124 -5.68 -17.97 -4.18
C ASP A 124 -5.35 -19.10 -3.20
N THR A 125 -5.34 -18.81 -1.90
CA THR A 125 -5.04 -19.79 -0.83
C THR A 125 -6.06 -19.68 0.30
N ILE A 126 -6.18 -20.74 1.11
CA ILE A 126 -6.99 -20.76 2.32
C ILE A 126 -6.08 -21.21 3.45
N SER A 127 -5.99 -20.40 4.50
CA SER A 127 -5.16 -20.72 5.66
C SER A 127 -6.00 -21.11 6.87
N ARG A 128 -5.51 -22.07 7.65
CA ARG A 128 -6.13 -22.51 8.91
C ARG A 128 -5.06 -22.72 9.97
N ASN A 129 -5.25 -22.12 11.14
CA ASN A 129 -4.34 -22.25 12.27
C ASN A 129 -2.86 -21.93 11.94
N GLY A 130 -2.63 -20.97 11.03
CA GLY A 130 -1.28 -20.56 10.62
C GLY A 130 -0.65 -21.40 9.51
N GLU A 131 -1.34 -22.41 8.99
CA GLU A 131 -0.91 -23.20 7.83
C GLU A 131 -1.59 -22.68 6.56
N HIS A 132 -0.80 -22.44 5.51
CA HIS A 132 -1.22 -21.88 4.21
C HIS A 132 -1.41 -22.96 3.15
#